data_AF-A0A0U1RNN4-F1
#
_entry.id   AF-A0A0U1RNN4-F1
#
_cell.length_a   1.000
_cell.length_b   1.000
_cell.length_c   1.000
_cell.angle_alpha   90.00
_cell.angle_beta   90.00
_cell.angle_gamma   90.00
#
_symmetry.space_group_name_H-M   'P 1'
#
loop_
_entity.id
_entity.type
_entity.pdbx_description
1 polymer ?
#
loop_
_entity_poly.entity_id
_entity_poly.type
_entity_poly.pdbx_seq_one_letter_code
_entity_poly.pdbx_strand_id
1 'polypeptide(L)'
;ERCLQVENEHVLKSMKACVSETLSLLGEHFGQLLELALTREVQALVRKIDTSDNIYITESTTGNLFGLTQEGAPLCRIIAKVDGILCLADILTDESHSEATRAEAAAVVAQVTSPHLSFTQHLTSFLENMEEIVTA
;
A
#
# COMPACT_ATOMS: atom_id res chain seq x y z
N GLU A 1 51.25 -19.53 -7.79
CA GLU A 1 49.87 -19.66 -8.31
C GLU A 1 48.80 -19.63 -7.23
N ARG A 2 48.88 -20.45 -6.17
CA ARG A 2 47.86 -20.49 -5.09
C ARG A 2 47.62 -19.17 -4.34
N CYS A 3 48.59 -18.27 -4.27
CA CYS A 3 48.48 -16.97 -3.57
C CYS A 3 47.65 -15.94 -4.38
N LEU A 4 47.83 -15.90 -5.71
CA LEU A 4 47.11 -14.99 -6.62
C LEU A 4 45.61 -15.31 -6.73
N GLN A 5 45.26 -16.58 -6.51
CA GLN A 5 43.88 -17.06 -6.58
C GLN A 5 43.07 -16.65 -5.34
N VAL A 6 43.71 -16.61 -4.17
CA VAL A 6 43.11 -16.14 -2.91
C VAL A 6 42.91 -14.62 -2.90
N GLU A 7 43.85 -13.86 -3.45
CA GLU A 7 43.71 -12.40 -3.59
C GLU A 7 42.56 -12.01 -4.54
N ASN A 8 42.41 -12.70 -5.68
CA ASN A 8 41.29 -12.47 -6.59
C ASN A 8 39.93 -12.81 -5.96
N GLU A 9 39.82 -13.90 -5.20
CA GLU A 9 38.60 -14.23 -4.47
C GLU A 9 38.24 -13.17 -3.42
N HIS A 10 39.24 -12.68 -2.68
CA HIS A 10 39.03 -11.65 -1.67
C HIS A 10 38.55 -10.33 -2.32
N VAL A 11 39.18 -9.91 -3.42
CA VAL A 11 38.76 -8.72 -4.17
C VAL A 11 37.35 -8.87 -4.70
N LEU A 12 37.01 -10.01 -5.30
CA LEU A 12 35.66 -10.28 -5.82
C LEU A 12 34.60 -10.25 -4.71
N LYS A 13 34.90 -10.84 -3.55
CA LYS A 13 34.01 -10.83 -2.38
C LYS A 13 33.79 -9.41 -1.86
N SER A 14 34.86 -8.60 -1.80
CA SER A 14 34.80 -7.20 -1.39
C SER A 14 34.00 -6.34 -2.38
N MET A 15 34.18 -6.57 -3.70
CA MET A 15 33.40 -5.89 -4.73
C MET A 15 31.91 -6.26 -4.65
N LYS A 16 31.59 -7.54 -4.46
CA LYS A 16 30.21 -7.99 -4.28
C LYS A 16 29.55 -7.34 -3.05
N ALA A 17 30.28 -7.22 -1.94
CA ALA A 17 29.78 -6.55 -0.75
C ALA A 17 29.49 -5.06 -1.00
N CYS A 18 30.43 -4.34 -1.63
CA CYS A 18 30.27 -2.93 -1.99
C CYS A 18 29.07 -2.70 -2.93
N VAL A 19 28.92 -3.53 -3.96
CA VAL A 19 27.76 -3.45 -4.88
C VAL A 19 26.46 -3.73 -4.14
N SER A 20 26.43 -4.76 -3.29
CA SER A 20 25.24 -5.08 -2.50
C SER A 20 24.84 -3.93 -1.58
N GLU A 21 25.80 -3.33 -0.87
CA GLU A 21 25.55 -2.19 0.01
C GLU A 21 25.04 -0.98 -0.78
N THR A 22 25.66 -0.69 -1.92
CA THR A 22 25.22 0.40 -2.81
C THR A 22 23.80 0.17 -3.32
N LEU A 23 23.47 -1.05 -3.75
CA LEU A 23 22.12 -1.39 -4.22
C LEU A 23 21.09 -1.34 -3.09
N SER A 24 21.44 -1.81 -1.88
CA SER A 24 20.57 -1.70 -0.71
C SER A 24 20.29 -0.24 -0.36
N LEU A 25 21.33 0.60 -0.32
CA LEU A 25 21.19 2.03 -0.06
C LEU A 25 20.34 2.71 -1.14
N LEU A 26 20.56 2.38 -2.42
CA LEU A 26 19.77 2.92 -3.51
C LEU A 26 18.29 2.50 -3.41
N GLY A 27 18.05 1.23 -3.06
CA GLY A 27 16.70 0.70 -2.81
C GLY A 27 15.98 1.42 -1.67
N GLU A 28 16.70 1.72 -0.58
CA GLU A 28 16.17 2.50 0.53
C GLU A 28 15.74 3.92 0.09
N HIS A 29 16.61 4.63 -0.64
CA HIS A 29 16.31 5.98 -1.12
C HIS A 29 15.09 6.00 -2.06
N PHE A 30 14.99 5.03 -2.98
CA PHE A 30 13.81 4.92 -3.83
C PHE A 30 12.55 4.55 -3.04
N GLY A 31 12.67 3.71 -2.01
CA GLY A 31 11.57 3.40 -1.10
C GLY A 31 11.03 4.65 -0.37
N GLN A 32 11.94 5.49 0.14
CA GLN A 32 11.57 6.77 0.77
C GLN A 32 10.92 7.74 -0.22
N LEU A 33 11.47 7.83 -1.44
CA LEU A 33 10.90 8.67 -2.49
C LEU A 33 9.49 8.19 -2.87
N LEU A 34 9.29 6.88 -2.98
CA LEU A 34 7.99 6.27 -3.27
C LEU A 34 6.98 6.57 -2.15
N GLU A 35 7.33 6.37 -0.88
CA GLU A 35 6.42 6.69 0.24
C GLU A 35 6.05 8.19 0.25
N LEU A 36 7.00 9.08 -0.02
CA LEU A 36 6.74 10.52 -0.08
C LEU A 36 5.82 10.89 -1.26
N ALA A 37 6.08 10.33 -2.45
CA ALA A 37 5.27 10.60 -3.64
C ALA A 37 3.83 10.12 -3.46
N LEU A 38 3.64 8.90 -2.98
CA LEU A 38 2.32 8.33 -2.70
C LEU A 38 1.59 9.11 -1.60
N THR A 39 2.30 9.54 -0.55
CA THR A 39 1.72 10.37 0.51
C THR A 39 1.16 11.69 -0.04
N ARG A 40 1.91 12.35 -0.94
CA ARG A 40 1.46 13.59 -1.57
C ARG A 40 0.25 13.38 -2.46
N GLU A 41 0.24 12.31 -3.24
CA GLU A 41 -0.89 11.99 -4.12
C GLU A 41 -2.16 11.70 -3.31
N VAL A 42 -2.08 10.81 -2.32
CA VAL A 42 -3.21 10.51 -1.43
C VAL A 42 -3.69 11.76 -0.70
N GLN A 43 -2.78 12.60 -0.20
CA GLN A 43 -3.16 13.86 0.44
C GLN A 43 -3.87 14.82 -0.53
N ALA A 44 -3.47 14.87 -1.80
CA ALA A 44 -4.14 15.69 -2.80
C ALA A 44 -5.55 15.16 -3.11
N LEU A 45 -5.74 13.84 -3.17
CA LEU A 45 -7.05 13.21 -3.34
C LEU A 45 -7.96 13.47 -2.13
N VAL A 46 -7.46 13.27 -0.90
CA VAL A 46 -8.21 13.54 0.33
C VAL A 46 -8.64 15.01 0.40
N ARG A 47 -7.75 15.95 0.10
CA ARG A 47 -8.11 17.38 0.06
C ARG A 47 -9.15 17.70 -1.01
N LYS A 48 -9.12 17.01 -2.16
CA LYS A 48 -10.14 17.19 -3.21
C LYS A 48 -11.50 16.74 -2.72
N ILE A 49 -11.58 15.63 -1.99
CA ILE A 49 -12.83 15.19 -1.36
C ILE A 49 -13.33 16.23 -0.34
N ASP A 50 -12.44 16.68 0.54
CA ASP A 50 -12.76 17.61 1.64
C ASP A 50 -13.26 18.98 1.17
N THR A 51 -12.75 19.46 0.03
CA THR A 51 -13.00 20.84 -0.44
C THR A 51 -13.92 20.94 -1.65
N SER A 52 -14.37 19.82 -2.24
CA SER A 52 -15.18 19.86 -3.44
C SER A 52 -16.67 19.87 -3.13
N ASP A 53 -17.36 20.92 -3.59
CA ASP A 53 -18.83 20.98 -3.60
C ASP A 53 -19.44 20.21 -4.80
N ASN A 54 -18.62 19.58 -5.64
CA ASN A 54 -19.07 18.88 -6.84
C ASN A 54 -19.08 17.37 -6.58
N ILE A 55 -20.29 16.82 -6.43
CA ILE A 55 -20.52 15.39 -6.19
C ILE A 55 -19.71 14.53 -7.17
N TYR A 56 -19.71 14.80 -8.48
CA TYR A 56 -18.97 13.99 -9.45
C TYR A 56 -17.45 13.95 -9.21
N ILE A 57 -16.88 15.05 -8.71
CA ILE A 57 -15.46 15.10 -8.34
C ILE A 57 -15.21 14.24 -7.11
N THR A 58 -16.08 14.34 -6.10
CA THR A 58 -15.99 13.54 -4.87
C THR A 58 -16.15 12.05 -5.17
N GLU A 59 -17.12 11.66 -6.00
CA GLU A 59 -17.33 10.26 -6.41
C GLU A 59 -16.11 9.71 -7.16
N SER A 60 -15.63 10.41 -8.20
CA SER A 60 -14.45 9.97 -8.95
C SER A 60 -13.19 9.89 -8.09
N THR A 61 -13.01 10.84 -7.16
CA THR A 61 -11.84 10.88 -6.27
C THR A 61 -11.90 9.76 -5.23
N THR A 62 -13.10 9.43 -4.75
CA THR A 62 -13.33 8.30 -3.84
C THR A 62 -13.02 6.97 -4.53
N GLY A 63 -13.46 6.78 -5.78
CA GLY A 63 -13.10 5.61 -6.57
C GLY A 63 -11.58 5.46 -6.80
N ASN A 64 -10.87 6.58 -7.01
CA ASN A 64 -9.41 6.57 -7.11
C ASN A 64 -8.74 6.13 -5.79
N LEU A 65 -9.22 6.63 -4.64
CA LEU A 65 -8.72 6.20 -3.33
C LEU A 65 -8.99 4.71 -3.09
N PHE A 66 -10.17 4.22 -3.47
CA PHE A 66 -10.50 2.80 -3.40
C PHE A 66 -9.57 1.96 -4.27
N GLY A 67 -9.29 2.38 -5.52
CA GLY A 67 -8.32 1.71 -6.37
C GLY A 67 -6.93 1.60 -5.71
N LEU A 68 -6.46 2.68 -5.07
CA LEU A 68 -5.18 2.69 -4.37
C LEU A 68 -5.15 1.74 -3.15
N THR A 69 -6.22 1.63 -2.37
CA THR A 69 -6.21 0.73 -1.20
C THR A 69 -6.12 -0.74 -1.60
N GLN A 70 -6.59 -1.09 -2.80
CA GLN A 70 -6.51 -2.46 -3.32
C GLN A 70 -5.08 -2.90 -3.68
N GLU A 71 -4.14 -1.95 -3.83
CA GLU A 71 -2.74 -2.26 -4.09
C GLU A 71 -1.97 -2.68 -2.81
N GLY A 72 -2.58 -2.55 -1.63
CA GLY A 72 -2.14 -3.21 -0.40
C GLY A 72 -1.88 -2.30 0.81
N ALA A 73 -1.38 -2.93 1.88
CA ALA A 73 -1.26 -2.31 3.21
C ALA A 73 -0.49 -0.98 3.29
N PRO A 74 0.59 -0.73 2.51
CA PRO A 74 1.30 0.55 2.57
C PRO A 74 0.41 1.76 2.26
N LEU A 75 -0.51 1.64 1.30
CA LEU A 75 -1.39 2.73 0.88
C LEU A 75 -2.51 2.98 1.89
N CYS A 76 -3.08 1.92 2.48
CA CYS A 76 -4.00 2.03 3.61
C CYS A 76 -3.40 2.83 4.77
N ARG A 77 -2.12 2.57 5.10
CA ARG A 77 -1.41 3.32 6.16
C ARG A 77 -1.25 4.80 5.82
N ILE A 78 -1.01 5.13 4.55
CA ILE A 78 -0.86 6.51 4.10
C ILE A 78 -2.19 7.26 4.24
N ILE A 79 -3.32 6.65 3.85
CA ILE A 79 -4.65 7.28 3.99
C ILE A 79 -4.95 7.61 5.45
N ALA A 80 -4.66 6.69 6.38
CA ALA A 80 -4.81 6.95 7.81
C ALA A 80 -3.94 8.12 8.29
N LYS A 81 -2.69 8.23 7.78
CA LYS A 81 -1.75 9.29 8.17
C LYS A 81 -2.16 10.69 7.71
N VAL A 82 -2.95 10.81 6.65
CA VAL A 82 -3.34 12.11 6.06
C VAL A 82 -4.77 12.52 6.43
N ASP A 83 -5.31 11.98 7.52
CA ASP A 83 -6.68 12.22 8.00
C ASP A 83 -7.78 11.86 7.00
N GLY A 84 -7.48 11.00 6.01
CA GLY A 84 -8.44 10.63 4.97
C GLY A 84 -9.68 9.91 5.49
N ILE A 85 -9.60 9.27 6.66
CA ILE A 85 -10.75 8.61 7.29
C ILE A 85 -11.84 9.60 7.70
N LEU A 86 -11.47 10.82 8.11
CA LEU A 86 -12.47 11.84 8.51
C LEU A 86 -13.27 12.29 7.29
N CYS A 87 -12.60 12.63 6.19
CA CYS A 87 -13.26 13.03 4.95
C CYS A 87 -14.15 11.92 4.37
N LEU A 88 -13.74 10.65 4.50
CA LEU A 88 -14.56 9.51 4.07
C LEU A 88 -15.75 9.27 5.00
N ALA A 89 -15.63 9.57 6.30
CA ALA A 89 -16.76 9.48 7.23
C ALA A 89 -17.86 10.49 6.89
N ASP A 90 -17.48 11.71 6.47
CA ASP A 90 -18.43 12.72 6.01
C ASP A 90 -19.24 12.19 4.81
N ILE A 91 -18.58 11.60 3.80
CA ILE A 91 -19.24 10.95 2.66
C ILE A 91 -20.22 9.85 3.11
N LEU A 92 -19.83 9.03 4.09
CA LEU A 92 -20.69 7.94 4.57
C LEU A 92 -21.99 8.43 5.21
N THR A 93 -21.95 9.60 5.83
CA THR A 93 -23.08 10.23 6.52
C THR A 93 -23.92 11.16 5.65
N ASP A 94 -23.41 11.55 4.47
CA ASP A 94 -24.12 12.40 3.53
C ASP A 94 -24.90 11.56 2.50
N GLU A 95 -26.23 11.53 2.68
CA GLU A 95 -27.17 10.82 1.80
C GLU A 95 -27.34 11.49 0.42
N SER A 96 -26.67 12.62 0.15
CA SER A 96 -26.63 13.25 -1.18
C SER A 96 -25.72 12.51 -2.16
N HIS A 97 -24.75 11.73 -1.64
CA HIS A 97 -23.88 10.88 -2.45
C HIS A 97 -24.59 9.60 -2.89
N SER A 98 -24.16 9.05 -4.03
CA SER A 98 -24.68 7.76 -4.47
C SER A 98 -24.29 6.63 -3.52
N GLU A 99 -25.14 5.60 -3.46
CA GLU A 99 -24.87 4.39 -2.68
C GLU A 99 -23.56 3.71 -3.11
N ALA A 100 -23.21 3.79 -4.40
CA ALA A 100 -21.95 3.27 -4.92
C ALA A 100 -20.75 4.00 -4.30
N THR A 101 -20.76 5.33 -4.27
CA THR A 101 -19.67 6.12 -3.66
C THR A 101 -19.57 5.90 -2.15
N ARG A 102 -20.70 5.79 -1.46
CA ARG A 102 -20.71 5.43 -0.03
C ARG A 102 -20.15 4.03 0.21
N ALA A 103 -20.47 3.07 -0.65
CA ALA A 103 -19.91 1.72 -0.56
C ALA A 103 -18.39 1.69 -0.80
N GLU A 104 -17.89 2.47 -1.77
CA GLU A 104 -16.45 2.65 -2.01
C GLU A 104 -15.75 3.29 -0.81
N ALA A 105 -16.32 4.37 -0.26
CA ALA A 105 -15.80 5.01 0.95
C ALA A 105 -15.76 4.04 2.14
N ALA A 106 -16.83 3.25 2.32
CA ALA A 106 -16.90 2.24 3.37
C ALA A 106 -15.82 1.16 3.17
N ALA A 107 -15.59 0.74 1.92
CA ALA A 107 -14.55 -0.23 1.60
C ALA A 107 -13.16 0.32 1.88
N VAL A 108 -12.87 1.58 1.55
CA VAL A 108 -11.61 2.25 1.92
C VAL A 108 -11.44 2.28 3.44
N VAL A 109 -12.46 2.72 4.19
CA VAL A 109 -12.42 2.75 5.66
C VAL A 109 -12.19 1.36 6.23
N ALA A 110 -12.86 0.33 5.70
CA ALA A 110 -12.70 -1.06 6.12
C ALA A 110 -11.28 -1.57 5.85
N GLN A 111 -10.69 -1.26 4.69
CA GLN A 111 -9.32 -1.64 4.35
C GLN A 111 -8.29 -0.88 5.17
N VAL A 112 -8.55 0.37 5.53
CA VAL A 112 -7.63 1.15 6.39
C VAL A 112 -7.67 0.65 7.83
N THR A 113 -8.86 0.36 8.35
CA THR A 113 -9.05 -0.16 9.72
C THR A 113 -8.70 -1.65 9.82
N SER A 114 -8.72 -2.37 8.70
CA SER A 114 -8.42 -3.80 8.61
C SER A 114 -7.63 -4.12 7.32
N PRO A 115 -6.34 -3.74 7.24
CA PRO A 115 -5.50 -3.84 6.03
C PRO A 115 -5.20 -5.27 5.57
N HIS A 116 -5.73 -6.26 6.29
CA HIS A 116 -5.57 -7.68 5.99
C HIS A 116 -6.89 -8.40 5.73
N LEU A 117 -8.04 -7.71 5.65
CA LEU A 117 -9.34 -8.38 5.52
C LEU A 117 -9.39 -9.35 4.31
N SER A 118 -8.87 -8.93 3.16
CA SER A 118 -8.75 -9.76 1.95
C SER A 118 -7.65 -10.84 2.06
N PHE A 119 -6.50 -10.52 2.66
CA PHE A 119 -5.43 -11.48 2.93
C PHE A 119 -5.89 -12.61 3.87
N THR A 120 -6.68 -12.29 4.89
CA THR A 120 -7.21 -13.27 5.85
C THR A 120 -8.22 -14.21 5.23
N GLN A 121 -9.05 -13.78 4.27
CA GLN A 121 -10.01 -14.68 3.60
C GLN A 121 -9.31 -15.77 2.77
N HIS A 122 -8.27 -15.40 2.02
CA HIS A 122 -7.47 -16.38 1.28
C HIS A 122 -6.66 -17.29 2.20
N LEU A 123 -6.18 -16.78 3.35
CA LEU A 123 -5.56 -17.60 4.37
C LEU A 123 -6.53 -18.58 5.04
N THR A 124 -7.78 -18.19 5.30
CA THR A 124 -8.79 -19.11 5.85
C THR A 124 -9.02 -20.28 4.91
N SER A 125 -9.23 -20.01 3.62
CA SER A 125 -9.38 -21.07 2.62
C SER A 125 -8.10 -21.90 2.47
N PHE A 126 -6.92 -21.29 2.54
CA PHE A 126 -5.65 -22.03 2.53
C PHE A 126 -5.48 -22.93 3.77
N LEU A 127 -5.85 -22.45 4.96
CA LEU A 127 -5.79 -23.19 6.22
C LEU A 127 -6.79 -24.36 6.24
N GLU A 128 -8.01 -24.16 5.72
CA GLU A 128 -9.01 -25.22 5.54
C GLU A 128 -8.47 -26.35 4.65
N ASN A 129 -7.73 -26.01 3.61
CA ASN A 129 -7.10 -26.99 2.70
C ASN A 129 -5.79 -27.59 3.25
N MET A 130 -5.21 -27.01 4.32
CA MET A 130 -3.93 -27.47 4.87
C MET A 130 -4.06 -28.83 5.56
N GLU A 131 -5.23 -29.14 6.15
CA GLU A 131 -5.49 -30.44 6.76
C GLU A 131 -5.47 -31.58 5.73
N GLU A 132 -6.01 -31.34 4.53
CA GLU A 132 -5.96 -32.29 3.41
C GLU A 132 -4.54 -32.44 2.84
N ILE A 133 -3.75 -31.36 2.80
CA ILE A 133 -2.35 -31.40 2.31
C ILE A 133 -1.42 -32.14 3.28
N VAL A 134 -1.65 -32.01 4.59
CA VAL A 134 -0.81 -32.66 5.63
C VAL A 134 -1.16 -34.14 5.82
N THR A 135 -2.35 -34.56 5.41
CA THR A 135 -2.83 -35.94 5.55
C THR A 135 -2.75 -36.78 4.26
N ALA A 136 -2.32 -36.18 3.14
CA ALA A 136 -2.01 -36.85 1.87
C ALA A 136 -0.58 -37.44 1.87
#